data_AF-A0A7X1E5F5-F1
#
_entry.id   AF-A0A7X1E5F5-F1
#
_cell.length_a   1.000
_cell.length_b   1.000
_cell.length_c   1.000
_cell.angle_alpha   90.00
_cell.angle_beta   90.00
_cell.angle_gamma   90.00
#
_symmetry.space_group_name_H-M   'P 1'
#
loop_
_entity.id
_entity.type
_entity.pdbx_description
1 polymer ?
#
loop_
_entity_poly.entity_id
_entity_poly.type
_entity_poly.pdbx_seq_one_letter_code
_entity_poly.pdbx_strand_id
1 'polypeptide(L)'
;MPDDSVLLIYKSAKDQLGRLHLGALRADHYTGPYYRVSEEPILEFDNGGHIEDPFIWREDGRFRMLIKDMTGSISGCERGGIEGESEDGITWQLTRRGYNREIQWSDGSKTLQNFVERPSLILDTQGKPSHFCAATAIGSDLVQGITESWNMVIPLG
;
A
#
# COMPACT_ATOMS: atom_id res chain seq x y z
N MET A 1 3.35 18.23 6.16
CA MET A 1 1.99 18.75 6.47
C MET A 1 1.99 20.25 6.19
N PRO A 2 0.84 20.94 6.14
CA PRO A 2 0.81 22.39 5.89
C PRO A 2 1.60 23.23 6.90
N ASP A 3 1.91 22.67 8.06
CA ASP A 3 2.69 23.23 9.16
C ASP A 3 4.14 22.73 9.21
N ASP A 4 4.68 22.25 8.08
CA ASP A 4 6.02 21.65 7.93
C ASP A 4 6.29 20.35 8.72
N SER A 5 5.38 19.96 9.61
CA SER A 5 5.47 18.69 10.32
C SER A 5 5.40 17.49 9.37
N VAL A 6 5.99 16.38 9.78
CA VAL A 6 5.99 15.12 9.03
C VAL A 6 5.32 14.04 9.85
N LEU A 7 4.38 13.35 9.21
CA LEU A 7 3.89 12.05 9.62
C LEU A 7 4.46 11.01 8.67
N LEU A 8 5.32 10.13 9.18
CA LEU A 8 5.94 9.06 8.43
C LEU A 8 5.30 7.73 8.82
N ILE A 9 4.64 7.08 7.87
CA ILE A 9 4.16 5.69 8.01
C ILE A 9 5.20 4.76 7.40
N TYR A 10 5.60 3.73 8.14
CA TYR A 10 6.66 2.82 7.72
C TYR A 10 6.27 1.37 7.98
N LYS A 11 6.79 0.47 7.14
CA LYS A 11 6.66 -0.98 7.37
C LYS A 11 7.80 -1.49 8.24
N SER A 12 7.50 -2.44 9.12
CA SER A 12 8.51 -3.14 9.92
C SER A 12 8.05 -4.56 10.28
N ALA A 13 9.00 -5.39 10.68
CA ALA A 13 8.76 -6.71 11.26
C ALA A 13 9.61 -6.84 12.53
N LYS A 14 9.12 -7.63 13.49
CA LYS A 14 9.83 -7.88 14.75
C LYS A 14 11.09 -8.74 14.53
N ASP A 15 11.04 -9.65 13.56
CA ASP A 15 12.14 -10.53 13.17
C ASP A 15 12.08 -10.81 11.65
N GLN A 16 13.11 -11.46 11.10
CA GLN A 16 13.25 -11.66 9.65
C GLN A 16 12.12 -12.50 9.01
N LEU A 17 11.46 -13.35 9.78
CA LEU A 17 10.37 -14.23 9.30
C LEU A 17 9.00 -13.77 9.83
N GLY A 18 8.99 -12.66 10.56
CA GLY A 18 7.82 -12.10 11.20
C GLY A 18 6.86 -11.48 10.19
N ARG A 19 5.65 -11.22 10.66
CA ARG A 19 4.66 -10.52 9.85
C ARG A 19 5.00 -9.04 9.72
N LEU A 20 4.65 -8.49 8.58
CA LEU A 20 4.83 -7.07 8.30
C LEU A 20 3.66 -6.27 8.88
N HIS A 21 4.03 -5.23 9.61
CA HIS A 21 3.13 -4.29 10.28
C HIS A 21 3.51 -2.86 9.90
N LEU A 22 2.57 -1.93 10.12
CA LEU A 22 2.84 -0.50 9.99
C LEU A 22 3.08 0.16 11.34
N GLY A 23 4.09 1.01 11.41
CA GLY A 23 4.29 1.98 12.47
C GLY A 23 4.15 3.42 11.96
N ALA A 24 4.09 4.36 12.89
CA ALA A 24 4.05 5.79 12.59
C ALA A 24 5.08 6.56 13.42
N LEU A 25 5.73 7.54 12.77
CA LEU A 25 6.63 8.50 13.40
C LEU A 25 6.14 9.93 13.12
N ARG A 26 6.33 10.84 14.09
CA ARG A 26 6.10 12.28 13.92
C ARG A 26 7.40 13.07 14.07
N ALA A 27 7.53 14.14 13.31
CA ALA A 27 8.59 15.13 13.45
C ALA A 27 8.04 16.53 13.16
N ASP A 28 8.59 17.56 13.78
CA ASP A 28 8.20 18.95 13.49
C ASP A 28 8.76 19.45 12.15
N HIS A 29 9.75 18.74 11.59
CA HIS A 29 10.38 19.06 10.31
C HIS A 29 10.91 17.78 9.64
N TYR A 30 11.06 17.78 8.31
CA TYR A 30 11.47 16.58 7.56
C TYR A 30 12.88 16.06 7.92
N THR A 31 13.72 16.91 8.49
CA THR A 31 15.05 16.54 9.00
C THR A 31 15.02 15.83 10.36
N GLY A 32 13.84 15.72 10.99
CA GLY A 32 13.69 15.18 12.34
C GLY A 32 14.04 16.17 13.45
N PRO A 33 14.14 15.71 14.71
CA PRO A 33 14.06 14.30 15.12
C PRO A 33 12.67 13.68 14.92
N TYR A 34 12.64 12.36 14.72
CA TYR A 34 11.41 11.58 14.57
C TYR A 34 11.10 10.82 15.87
N TYR A 35 9.85 10.85 16.30
CA TYR A 35 9.36 10.18 17.51
C TYR A 35 8.25 9.19 17.17
N ARG A 36 8.23 8.03 17.82
CA ARG A 36 7.15 7.06 17.65
C ARG A 36 5.83 7.65 18.12
N VAL A 37 4.80 7.47 17.30
CA VAL A 37 3.42 7.79 17.67
C VAL A 37 2.86 6.72 18.61
N SER A 38 3.25 5.46 18.41
CA SER A 38 2.85 4.31 19.21
C SER A 38 3.98 3.27 19.25
N GLU A 39 4.05 2.53 20.35
CA GLU A 39 4.86 1.32 20.46
C GLU A 39 4.24 0.16 19.67
N GLU A 40 2.91 0.11 19.65
CA GLU A 40 2.13 -0.89 18.89
C GLU A 40 1.92 -0.47 17.43
N PRO A 41 1.68 -1.44 16.52
CA PRO A 41 1.28 -1.15 15.14
C PRO A 41 0.07 -0.22 15.04
N ILE A 42 0.03 0.62 14.00
CA ILE A 42 -1.12 1.53 13.78
C ILE A 42 -2.33 0.85 13.12
N LEU A 43 -2.17 -0.41 12.72
CA LEU A 43 -3.21 -1.25 12.16
C LEU A 43 -3.13 -2.62 12.83
N GLU A 44 -4.20 -2.99 13.51
CA GLU A 44 -4.35 -4.27 14.18
C GLU A 44 -5.45 -5.09 13.50
N PHE A 45 -5.24 -6.39 13.39
CA PHE A 45 -6.17 -7.33 12.78
C PHE A 45 -6.30 -8.54 13.69
N ASP A 46 -7.50 -9.10 13.81
CA ASP A 46 -7.78 -10.27 14.66
C ASP A 46 -6.87 -11.47 14.33
N ASN A 47 -6.50 -11.60 13.05
CA ASN A 47 -5.63 -12.66 12.59
C ASN A 47 -4.14 -12.29 12.62
N GLY A 48 -3.78 -11.14 13.19
CA GLY A 48 -2.43 -10.57 13.29
C GLY A 48 -1.96 -9.73 12.11
N GLY A 49 -2.59 -9.83 10.93
CA GLY A 49 -2.27 -9.01 9.75
C GLY A 49 -0.90 -9.29 9.13
N HIS A 50 -0.80 -9.15 7.81
CA HIS A 50 0.49 -9.19 7.11
C HIS A 50 0.39 -8.24 5.91
N ILE A 51 0.76 -6.99 6.16
CA ILE A 51 0.52 -5.88 5.24
C ILE A 51 1.81 -5.13 4.93
N GLU A 52 1.94 -4.63 3.71
CA GLU A 52 3.16 -3.94 3.30
C GLU A 52 2.95 -2.85 2.26
N ASP A 53 3.99 -2.03 2.10
CA ASP A 53 4.09 -0.98 1.08
C ASP A 53 2.89 -0.02 1.07
N PRO A 54 2.65 0.72 2.17
CA PRO A 54 1.62 1.74 2.19
C PRO A 54 1.98 2.87 1.23
N PHE A 55 1.03 3.25 0.38
CA PHE A 55 1.02 4.49 -0.37
C PHE A 55 -0.05 5.41 0.21
N ILE A 56 0.35 6.59 0.69
CA ILE A 56 -0.54 7.53 1.38
C ILE A 56 -0.59 8.83 0.60
N TRP A 57 -1.81 9.37 0.43
CA TRP A 57 -2.04 10.68 -0.18
C TRP A 57 -3.11 11.45 0.57
N ARG A 58 -3.31 12.72 0.18
CA ARG A 58 -4.42 13.54 0.65
C ARG A 58 -5.41 13.76 -0.48
N GLU A 59 -6.69 13.59 -0.17
CA GLU A 59 -7.80 13.79 -1.08
C GLU A 59 -9.00 14.29 -0.28
N ASP A 60 -9.68 15.34 -0.76
CA ASP A 60 -10.88 15.92 -0.14
C ASP A 60 -10.75 16.17 1.37
N GLY A 61 -9.57 16.65 1.79
CA GLY A 61 -9.26 16.99 3.17
C GLY A 61 -8.85 15.79 4.06
N ARG A 62 -9.05 14.56 3.60
CA ARG A 62 -8.72 13.32 4.32
C ARG A 62 -7.38 12.74 3.89
N PHE A 63 -6.80 11.90 4.73
CA PHE A 63 -5.75 10.98 4.32
C PHE A 63 -6.39 9.75 3.69
N ARG A 64 -5.75 9.26 2.62
CA ARG A 64 -6.08 8.02 1.94
C ARG A 64 -4.87 7.11 1.97
N MET A 65 -5.10 5.81 1.98
CA MET A 65 -4.07 4.79 1.94
C MET A 65 -4.43 3.74 0.90
N LEU A 66 -3.42 3.25 0.19
CA LEU A 66 -3.45 2.00 -0.54
C LEU A 66 -2.33 1.13 0.03
N ILE A 67 -2.64 -0.10 0.44
CA ILE A 67 -1.66 -1.00 1.06
C ILE A 67 -1.87 -2.43 0.59
N LYS A 68 -0.78 -3.19 0.49
CA LYS A 68 -0.83 -4.59 0.07
C LYS A 68 -1.15 -5.52 1.24
N ASP A 69 -2.06 -6.45 1.02
CA ASP A 69 -2.35 -7.60 1.88
C ASP A 69 -1.64 -8.84 1.36
N MET A 70 -0.61 -9.28 2.07
CA MET A 70 0.21 -10.41 1.63
C MET A 70 -0.53 -11.74 1.62
N THR A 71 -1.56 -11.88 2.44
CA THR A 71 -2.25 -13.16 2.66
C THR A 71 -3.62 -13.22 2.02
N GLY A 72 -4.21 -12.06 1.71
CA GLY A 72 -5.60 -11.95 1.28
C GLY A 72 -6.62 -12.14 2.40
N SER A 73 -6.17 -12.32 3.64
CA SER A 73 -7.06 -12.56 4.78
C SER A 73 -7.87 -11.33 5.20
N ILE A 74 -7.50 -10.14 4.72
CA ILE A 74 -8.16 -8.87 5.01
C ILE A 74 -8.94 -8.41 3.76
N SER A 75 -8.27 -8.39 2.60
CA SER A 75 -8.84 -7.95 1.31
C SER A 75 -9.73 -8.99 0.62
N GLY A 76 -9.54 -10.27 0.93
CA GLY A 76 -10.09 -11.40 0.17
C GLY A 76 -9.27 -11.76 -1.08
N CYS A 77 -8.17 -11.05 -1.37
CA CYS A 77 -7.29 -11.30 -2.51
C CYS A 77 -5.83 -11.44 -2.04
N GLU A 78 -5.27 -12.65 -2.15
CA GLU A 78 -3.86 -12.87 -1.79
C GLU A 78 -2.92 -11.99 -2.63
N ARG A 79 -2.06 -11.24 -1.95
CA ARG A 79 -1.17 -10.21 -2.52
C ARG A 79 -1.92 -9.09 -3.26
N GLY A 80 -3.19 -8.87 -2.92
CA GLY A 80 -4.01 -7.76 -3.39
C GLY A 80 -3.87 -6.50 -2.55
N GLY A 81 -4.64 -5.48 -2.88
CA GLY A 81 -4.64 -4.18 -2.21
C GLY A 81 -5.86 -3.93 -1.33
N ILE A 82 -5.67 -3.08 -0.32
CA ILE A 82 -6.68 -2.56 0.59
C ILE A 82 -6.58 -1.03 0.54
N GLU A 83 -7.72 -0.38 0.43
CA GLU A 83 -7.83 1.06 0.60
C GLU A 83 -8.23 1.42 2.03
N GLY A 84 -7.74 2.56 2.51
CA GLY A 84 -8.13 3.12 3.80
C GLY A 84 -8.30 4.63 3.75
N GLU A 85 -9.03 5.15 4.73
CA GLU A 85 -9.15 6.58 4.97
C GLU A 85 -8.92 6.93 6.43
N SER A 86 -8.43 8.15 6.67
CA SER A 86 -8.16 8.66 8.00
C SER A 86 -8.26 10.18 8.04
N GLU A 87 -8.65 10.72 9.19
CA GLU A 87 -8.66 12.18 9.44
C GLU A 87 -7.30 12.67 9.95
N ASP A 88 -6.59 11.85 10.72
CA ASP A 88 -5.35 12.21 11.42
C ASP A 88 -4.10 11.49 10.88
N GLY A 89 -4.29 10.55 9.94
CA GLY A 89 -3.25 9.71 9.35
C GLY A 89 -2.78 8.57 10.26
N ILE A 90 -3.38 8.38 11.43
CA ILE A 90 -3.02 7.38 12.45
C ILE A 90 -4.15 6.38 12.66
N THR A 91 -5.37 6.88 12.80
CA THR A 91 -6.57 6.06 13.02
C THR A 91 -7.23 5.82 11.67
N TRP A 92 -7.17 4.59 11.19
CA TRP A 92 -7.58 4.24 9.83
C TRP A 92 -8.88 3.44 9.79
N GLN A 93 -9.75 3.80 8.87
CA GLN A 93 -10.90 2.99 8.47
C GLN A 93 -10.56 2.31 7.16
N LEU A 94 -10.40 0.98 7.20
CA LEU A 94 -10.07 0.18 6.03
C LEU A 94 -11.33 -0.27 5.31
N THR A 95 -11.28 -0.23 3.98
CA THR A 95 -12.28 -0.85 3.12
C THR A 95 -11.74 -2.19 2.62
N ARG A 96 -12.59 -3.17 2.36
CA ARG A 96 -12.17 -4.43 1.71
C ARG A 96 -11.99 -4.29 0.19
N ARG A 97 -11.78 -3.07 -0.30
CA ARG A 97 -11.65 -2.72 -1.72
C ARG A 97 -10.27 -2.17 -1.97
N GLY A 98 -9.73 -2.40 -3.16
CA GLY A 98 -8.41 -1.98 -3.60
C GLY A 98 -8.11 -2.63 -4.94
N TYR A 99 -6.87 -3.02 -5.20
CA TYR A 99 -6.50 -3.73 -6.42
C TYR A 99 -6.51 -5.25 -6.24
N ASN A 100 -6.72 -5.97 -7.33
CA ASN A 100 -6.42 -7.40 -7.44
C ASN A 100 -5.25 -7.61 -8.41
N ARG A 101 -4.87 -8.86 -8.66
CA ARG A 101 -3.73 -9.21 -9.53
C ARG A 101 -4.11 -9.47 -10.99
N GLU A 102 -5.37 -9.28 -11.37
CA GLU A 102 -5.82 -9.49 -12.74
C GLU A 102 -5.69 -8.18 -13.54
N ILE A 103 -4.86 -8.20 -14.57
CA ILE A 103 -4.65 -7.06 -15.47
C ILE A 103 -5.45 -7.27 -16.73
N GLN A 104 -6.31 -6.31 -17.05
CA GLN A 104 -7.01 -6.24 -18.33
C GLN A 104 -6.23 -5.37 -19.31
N TRP A 105 -5.94 -5.93 -20.49
CA TRP A 105 -5.18 -5.26 -21.54
C TRP A 105 -6.10 -4.56 -22.54
N SER A 106 -5.52 -3.66 -23.35
CA SER A 106 -6.26 -2.86 -24.33
C SER A 106 -6.91 -3.71 -25.43
N ASP A 107 -6.41 -4.91 -25.70
CA ASP A 107 -7.01 -5.87 -26.63
C ASP A 107 -8.14 -6.72 -26.00
N GLY A 108 -8.46 -6.46 -24.73
CA GLY A 108 -9.48 -7.18 -23.96
C GLY A 108 -8.98 -8.47 -23.31
N SER A 109 -7.75 -8.89 -23.57
CA SER A 109 -7.15 -10.04 -22.88
C SER A 109 -6.93 -9.75 -21.40
N LYS A 110 -6.77 -10.81 -20.61
CA LYS A 110 -6.51 -10.73 -19.18
C LYS A 110 -5.32 -11.59 -18.79
N THR A 111 -4.48 -11.07 -17.91
CA THR A 111 -3.40 -11.85 -17.30
C THR A 111 -3.45 -11.76 -15.79
N LEU A 112 -3.28 -12.89 -15.11
CA LEU A 112 -3.08 -12.93 -13.67
C LEU A 112 -1.59 -12.75 -13.37
N GLN A 113 -1.25 -11.74 -12.60
CA GLN A 113 0.11 -11.46 -12.18
C GLN A 113 0.44 -12.25 -10.91
N ASN A 114 1.62 -12.88 -10.84
CA ASN A 114 2.06 -13.59 -9.63
C ASN A 114 2.47 -12.61 -8.53
N PHE A 115 2.98 -11.45 -8.92
CA PHE A 115 3.40 -10.37 -8.04
C PHE A 115 2.84 -9.04 -8.54
N VAL A 116 2.33 -8.22 -7.62
CA VAL A 116 1.98 -6.81 -7.84
C VAL A 116 2.50 -6.07 -6.61
N GLU A 117 3.68 -5.47 -6.79
CA GLU A 117 4.55 -4.99 -5.73
C GLU A 117 4.65 -3.47 -5.72
N ARG A 118 4.86 -2.90 -4.53
CA ARG A 118 5.01 -1.45 -4.31
C ARG A 118 3.89 -0.64 -4.98
N PRO A 119 2.61 -0.93 -4.66
CA PRO A 119 1.50 -0.21 -5.24
C PRO A 119 1.64 1.29 -4.96
N SER A 120 1.48 2.10 -6.00
CA SER A 120 1.54 3.56 -5.89
C SER A 120 0.60 4.21 -6.90
N LEU A 121 0.30 5.49 -6.70
CA LEU A 121 -0.63 6.23 -7.55
C LEU A 121 0.05 7.48 -8.12
N ILE A 122 -0.26 7.80 -9.37
CA ILE A 122 -0.01 9.13 -9.94
C ILE A 122 -1.26 9.97 -9.69
N LEU A 123 -1.07 11.09 -8.98
CA LEU A 123 -2.13 12.04 -8.69
C LEU A 123 -2.20 13.11 -9.78
N ASP A 124 -3.42 13.49 -10.16
CA ASP A 124 -3.65 14.61 -11.07
C ASP A 124 -3.44 15.96 -10.38
N THR A 125 -3.66 17.05 -11.12
CA THR A 125 -3.52 18.42 -10.60
C THR A 125 -4.51 18.77 -9.49
N GLN A 126 -5.57 17.98 -9.29
CA GLN A 126 -6.55 18.13 -8.21
C GLN A 126 -6.24 17.23 -7.01
N GLY A 127 -5.18 16.42 -7.08
CA GLY A 127 -4.80 15.47 -6.04
C GLY A 127 -5.55 14.14 -6.09
N LYS A 128 -6.28 13.86 -7.18
CA LYS A 128 -7.03 12.62 -7.36
C LYS A 128 -6.20 11.55 -8.09
N PRO A 129 -6.31 10.26 -7.73
CA PRO A 129 -5.66 9.18 -8.46
C PRO A 129 -6.06 9.15 -9.93
N SER A 130 -5.08 9.23 -10.81
CA SER A 130 -5.26 9.12 -12.27
C SER A 130 -4.72 7.81 -12.83
N HIS A 131 -3.62 7.32 -12.26
CA HIS A 131 -2.98 6.07 -12.67
C HIS A 131 -2.53 5.28 -11.47
N PHE A 132 -2.56 3.96 -11.61
CA PHE A 132 -1.96 2.99 -10.71
C PHE A 132 -0.62 2.51 -11.25
N CYS A 133 0.39 2.48 -10.38
CA CYS A 133 1.74 2.05 -10.70
C CYS A 133 2.14 0.88 -9.81
N ALA A 134 2.75 -0.14 -10.41
CA ALA A 134 3.29 -1.28 -9.67
C ALA A 134 4.45 -1.94 -10.43
N ALA A 135 5.33 -2.62 -9.70
CA ALA A 135 6.21 -3.62 -10.27
C ALA A 135 5.46 -4.96 -10.33
N THR A 136 5.49 -5.64 -11.46
CA THR A 136 4.78 -6.90 -11.67
C THR A 136 5.69 -8.01 -12.14
N ALA A 137 5.27 -9.25 -11.93
CA ALA A 137 5.95 -10.42 -12.49
C ALA A 137 4.99 -11.58 -12.73
N ILE A 138 5.35 -12.44 -13.69
CA ILE A 138 4.65 -13.69 -14.03
C ILE A 138 5.61 -14.89 -14.01
N GLY A 139 5.03 -16.09 -14.05
CA GLY A 139 5.73 -17.37 -14.25
C GLY A 139 5.64 -18.29 -13.04
N SER A 140 5.80 -17.75 -11.84
CA SER A 140 5.72 -18.51 -10.59
C SER A 140 5.34 -17.62 -9.41
N ASP A 141 4.72 -18.21 -8.38
CA ASP A 141 4.48 -17.55 -7.09
C ASP A 141 5.73 -17.49 -6.19
N LEU A 142 6.82 -18.12 -6.62
CA LEU A 142 8.15 -18.06 -6.00
C LEU A 142 9.07 -17.15 -6.81
N VAL A 143 9.86 -16.34 -6.11
CA VAL A 143 10.78 -15.36 -6.73
C VAL A 143 11.76 -16.04 -7.70
N GLN A 144 12.24 -17.25 -7.37
CA GLN A 144 13.19 -18.00 -8.20
C GLN A 144 12.58 -18.51 -9.52
N GLY A 145 11.25 -18.58 -9.61
CA GLY A 145 10.53 -19.05 -10.79
C GLY A 145 9.92 -17.93 -11.64
N ILE A 146 10.23 -16.66 -11.34
CA ILE A 146 9.80 -15.54 -12.16
C ILE A 146 10.44 -15.67 -13.55
N THR A 147 9.63 -15.65 -14.60
CA THR A 147 10.11 -15.70 -15.99
C THR A 147 10.22 -14.31 -16.59
N GLU A 148 9.33 -13.39 -16.20
CA GLU A 148 9.27 -12.02 -16.70
C GLU A 148 8.87 -11.06 -15.57
N SER A 149 9.46 -9.86 -15.58
CA SER A 149 9.10 -8.79 -14.65
C SER A 149 9.25 -7.42 -15.32
N TRP A 150 8.37 -6.47 -14.95
CA TRP A 150 8.38 -5.12 -15.48
C TRP A 150 7.68 -4.15 -14.53
N ASN A 151 7.80 -2.85 -14.79
CA ASN A 151 6.95 -1.84 -14.16
C ASN A 151 5.76 -1.52 -15.07
N MET A 152 4.57 -1.39 -14.50
CA MET A 152 3.36 -1.04 -15.21
C MET A 152 2.75 0.25 -14.66
N VAL A 153 2.10 0.98 -15.56
CA VAL A 153 1.28 2.15 -15.25
C VAL A 153 -0.08 1.91 -15.90
N ILE A 154 -1.14 1.91 -15.10
CA ILE A 154 -2.51 1.58 -15.52
C ILE A 154 -3.40 2.81 -15.28
N PRO A 155 -4.07 3.37 -16.30
CA PRO A 155 -5.04 4.44 -16.09
C PRO A 155 -6.28 3.94 -15.32
N LEU A 156 -6.80 4.75 -14.40
CA LEU A 156 -7.92 4.38 -13.51
C LEU A 156 -9.30 4.81 -14.03
N GLY A 157 -9.37 5.60 -15.11
CA GLY A 157 -10.59 6.09 -15.73
C GLY A 157 -10.37 7.32 -16.59
#